data_AF-A0A0C2ZT19-F1
#
_entry.id   AF-A0A0C2ZT19-F1
#
_cell.length_a   1.000
_cell.length_b   1.000
_cell.length_c   1.000
_cell.angle_alpha   90.00
_cell.angle_beta   90.00
_cell.angle_gamma   90.00
#
_symmetry.space_group_name_H-M   'P 1'
#
loop_
_entity.id
_entity.type
_entity.pdbx_description
1 polymer ?
#
loop_
_entity_poly.entity_id
_entity_poly.type
_entity_poly.pdbx_seq_one_letter_code
_entity_poly.pdbx_strand_id
1 'polypeptide(L)'
;MTNRKFWWQLRLYWAAALLLYAFVFGLFLSLIVTGVTVVFYMPTQWDSTTIEAVWEIGAFWFKVAWSLAFSVAILLAFWRLFNRKLFGYRLLYLNCQRKDALIPLYPWDVMTLWRKFLLWQAWIGSFVALVLLLGVQLPLAALGGWKIFAWVLGLGMAILKPLLSSSVKVRITKE
;
A
#
# COMPACT_ATOMS: atom_id res chain seq x y z
N MET A 1 -28.14 14.84 4.50
CA MET A 1 -26.68 15.01 4.30
C MET A 1 -26.43 15.24 2.82
N THR A 2 -25.86 16.37 2.41
CA THR A 2 -25.43 16.57 1.01
C THR A 2 -24.38 15.52 0.66
N ASN A 3 -24.48 14.89 -0.52
CA ASN A 3 -23.59 13.84 -1.00
C ASN A 3 -22.10 14.16 -0.72
N ARG A 4 -21.69 15.43 -0.90
CA ARG A 4 -20.34 15.94 -0.62
C ARG A 4 -19.86 15.79 0.83
N LYS A 5 -20.72 15.99 1.83
CA LYS A 5 -20.34 15.90 3.26
C LYS A 5 -20.06 14.46 3.68
N PHE A 6 -20.88 13.52 3.19
CA PHE A 6 -20.70 12.09 3.42
C PHE A 6 -19.37 11.59 2.81
N TRP A 7 -19.11 11.91 1.54
CA TRP A 7 -17.86 11.51 0.88
C TRP A 7 -16.61 12.05 1.57
N TRP A 8 -16.67 13.28 2.09
CA TRP A 8 -15.55 13.87 2.81
C TRP A 8 -15.29 13.15 4.15
N GLN A 9 -16.33 12.88 4.93
CA GLN A 9 -16.22 12.13 6.18
C GLN A 9 -15.73 10.70 5.97
N LEU A 10 -16.21 10.04 4.91
CA LEU A 10 -15.76 8.71 4.53
C LEU A 10 -14.26 8.69 4.21
N ARG A 11 -13.78 9.69 3.45
CA ARG A 11 -12.35 9.83 3.12
C ARG A 11 -11.50 10.04 4.36
N LEU A 12 -11.92 10.91 5.28
CA LEU A 12 -11.18 11.13 6.54
C LEU A 12 -11.16 9.89 7.41
N TYR A 13 -12.29 9.22 7.59
CA TYR A 13 -12.36 7.98 8.38
C TYR A 13 -11.45 6.91 7.78
N TRP A 14 -11.48 6.75 6.46
CA TRP A 14 -10.64 5.79 5.76
C TRP A 14 -9.15 6.14 5.87
N ALA A 15 -8.78 7.41 5.65
CA ALA A 15 -7.40 7.87 5.78
C ALA A 15 -6.87 7.69 7.22
N ALA A 16 -7.68 8.01 8.23
CA ALA A 16 -7.33 7.83 9.63
C ALA A 16 -7.15 6.34 9.98
N ALA A 17 -8.06 5.47 9.54
CA ALA A 17 -7.94 4.03 9.74
C ALA A 17 -6.67 3.47 9.07
N LEU A 18 -6.38 3.93 7.86
CA LEU A 18 -5.21 3.51 7.09
C LEU A 18 -3.91 3.93 7.78
N LEU A 19 -3.80 5.19 8.21
CA LEU A 19 -2.64 5.68 8.96
C LEU A 19 -2.47 4.92 10.27
N LEU A 20 -3.56 4.67 11.01
CA LEU A 20 -3.50 3.94 12.27
C LEU A 20 -3.01 2.50 12.06
N TYR A 21 -3.54 1.79 11.06
CA TYR A 21 -3.11 0.42 10.77
C TYR A 21 -1.65 0.36 10.29
N ALA A 22 -1.25 1.29 9.42
CA ALA A 22 0.14 1.39 8.98
C ALA A 22 1.08 1.68 10.15
N PHE A 23 0.66 2.54 11.08
CA PHE A 23 1.41 2.89 12.28
C PHE A 23 1.60 1.73 13.23
N VAL A 24 0.50 1.09 13.63
CA VAL A 24 0.55 -0.03 14.56
C VAL A 24 1.39 -1.17 13.98
N PHE A 25 1.21 -1.49 12.70
CA PHE A 25 1.92 -2.59 12.08
C PHE A 25 3.40 -2.26 11.81
N GLY A 26 3.70 -1.04 11.37
CA GLY A 26 5.07 -0.56 11.16
C GLY A 26 5.86 -0.53 12.46
N LEU A 27 5.26 -0.01 13.54
CA LEU A 27 5.86 0.04 14.87
C LEU A 27 6.09 -1.37 15.44
N PHE A 28 5.11 -2.26 15.31
CA PHE A 28 5.24 -3.63 15.78
C PHE A 28 6.38 -4.38 15.07
N LEU A 29 6.44 -4.30 13.74
CA LEU A 29 7.50 -4.94 12.96
C LEU A 29 8.87 -4.32 13.24
N SER A 30 8.96 -2.99 13.35
CA SER A 30 10.24 -2.33 13.63
C SER A 30 10.76 -2.70 15.01
N LEU A 31 9.90 -2.77 16.02
CA LEU A 31 10.27 -3.22 17.36
C LEU A 31 10.74 -4.67 17.38
N ILE A 32 10.08 -5.56 16.63
CA ILE A 32 10.52 -6.96 16.52
C ILE A 32 11.92 -7.03 15.89
N VAL A 33 12.13 -6.39 14.73
CA VAL A 33 13.42 -6.46 14.02
C VAL A 33 14.53 -5.82 14.84
N THR A 34 14.26 -4.68 15.47
CA THR A 34 15.22 -4.00 16.36
C THR A 34 15.51 -4.85 17.58
N GLY A 35 14.50 -5.44 18.21
CA GLY A 35 14.67 -6.32 19.36
C GLY A 35 15.50 -7.56 19.03
N VAL A 36 15.23 -8.20 17.89
CA VAL A 36 16.05 -9.31 17.36
C VAL A 36 17.49 -8.84 17.14
N THR A 37 17.69 -7.67 16.53
CA THR A 37 19.03 -7.14 16.25
C THR A 37 19.81 -6.90 17.55
N VAL A 38 19.16 -6.31 18.57
CA VAL A 38 19.77 -6.09 19.89
C VAL A 38 20.14 -7.42 20.56
N VAL A 39 19.25 -8.41 20.53
CA VAL A 39 19.50 -9.72 21.17
C VAL A 39 20.67 -10.46 20.52
N PHE A 40 20.82 -10.39 19.20
CA PHE A 40 21.84 -11.17 18.48
C PHE A 40 23.16 -10.45 18.25
N TYR A 41 23.18 -9.12 18.18
CA TYR A 41 24.34 -8.37 17.69
C TYR A 41 24.89 -7.31 18.64
N MET A 42 24.19 -6.97 19.73
CA MET A 42 24.67 -5.91 20.61
C MET A 42 25.48 -6.42 21.81
N PRO A 43 26.49 -5.64 22.24
CA PRO A 43 27.29 -5.96 23.41
C PRO A 43 26.45 -5.90 24.69
N THR A 44 26.88 -6.64 25.72
CA THR A 44 26.22 -6.70 27.03
C THR A 44 26.28 -5.38 27.81
N GLN A 45 27.20 -4.48 27.47
CA GLN A 45 27.32 -3.16 28.09
C GLN A 45 26.71 -2.07 27.20
N TRP A 46 25.80 -1.30 27.78
CA TRP A 46 25.09 -0.22 27.10
C TRP A 46 25.79 1.09 27.39
N ASP A 47 26.55 1.59 26.42
CA ASP A 47 27.04 2.96 26.39
C ASP A 47 26.04 3.86 25.64
N SER A 48 26.14 5.17 25.88
CA SER A 48 25.44 6.24 25.17
C SER A 48 25.46 6.07 23.64
N THR A 49 26.62 5.68 23.09
CA THR A 49 26.81 5.40 21.66
C THR A 49 25.98 4.22 21.17
N THR A 50 25.90 3.14 21.97
CA THR A 50 25.07 1.97 21.67
C THR A 50 23.59 2.33 21.66
N ILE A 51 23.12 3.15 22.61
CA ILE A 51 21.72 3.58 22.69
C ILE A 51 21.32 4.38 21.45
N GLU A 52 22.16 5.31 21.02
CA GLU A 52 21.92 6.11 19.81
C GLU A 52 21.84 5.22 18.56
N ALA A 53 22.76 4.26 18.43
CA ALA A 53 22.74 3.29 17.33
C ALA A 53 21.47 2.41 17.32
N VAL A 54 20.97 1.95 18.48
CA VAL A 54 19.69 1.22 18.56
C VAL A 54 18.56 2.08 18.00
N TRP A 55 18.53 3.36 18.38
CA TRP A 55 17.49 4.27 17.96
C TRP A 55 17.51 4.52 16.45
N GLU A 56 18.70 4.72 15.87
CA GLU A 56 18.87 4.88 14.43
C GLU A 56 18.43 3.63 13.64
N ILE A 57 18.85 2.45 14.11
CA ILE A 57 18.44 1.16 13.53
C ILE A 57 16.92 1.01 13.61
N GLY A 58 16.33 1.33 14.76
CA GLY A 58 14.87 1.29 14.96
C GLY A 58 14.13 2.27 14.06
N ALA A 59 14.62 3.50 13.92
CA ALA A 59 14.03 4.50 13.04
C ALA A 59 14.14 4.11 11.55
N PHE A 60 15.26 3.50 11.16
CA PHE A 60 15.44 2.95 9.82
C PHE A 60 14.44 1.83 9.54
N TRP A 61 14.39 0.81 10.41
CA TRP A 61 13.46 -0.30 10.24
C TRP A 61 12.01 0.13 10.33
N PHE A 62 11.68 1.16 11.13
CA PHE A 62 10.35 1.74 11.14
C PHE A 62 9.98 2.35 9.80
N LYS A 63 10.86 3.13 9.14
CA LYS A 63 10.58 3.67 7.81
C LYS A 63 10.33 2.56 6.79
N VAL A 64 11.14 1.51 6.81
CA VAL A 64 10.98 0.34 5.92
C VAL A 64 9.68 -0.40 6.24
N ALA A 65 9.46 -0.77 7.49
CA ALA A 65 8.28 -1.50 7.93
C ALA A 65 7.00 -0.71 7.71
N TRP A 66 7.00 0.60 7.91
CA TRP A 66 5.89 1.50 7.61
C TRP A 66 5.48 1.44 6.14
N SER A 67 6.45 1.46 5.23
CA SER A 67 6.19 1.41 3.80
C SER A 67 5.50 0.11 3.38
N LEU A 68 5.91 -1.02 3.98
CA LEU A 68 5.30 -2.33 3.76
C LEU A 68 3.93 -2.44 4.46
N ALA A 69 3.85 -1.93 5.69
CA ALA A 69 2.64 -1.87 6.49
C ALA A 69 1.54 -1.09 5.79
N PHE A 70 1.87 -0.05 5.03
CA PHE A 70 0.91 0.73 4.26
C PHE A 70 0.11 -0.14 3.27
N SER A 71 0.76 -1.10 2.61
CA SER A 71 0.11 -1.99 1.64
C SER A 71 -0.85 -2.98 2.30
N VAL A 72 -0.52 -3.45 3.51
CA VAL A 72 -1.41 -4.29 4.33
C VAL A 72 -2.52 -3.45 4.97
N ALA A 73 -2.23 -2.22 5.37
CA ALA A 73 -3.19 -1.29 5.95
C ALA A 73 -4.28 -0.89 4.95
N ILE A 74 -3.93 -0.69 3.67
CA ILE A 74 -4.90 -0.47 2.59
C ILE A 74 -5.92 -1.61 2.52
N LEU A 75 -5.47 -2.87 2.57
CA LEU A 75 -6.34 -4.04 2.56
C LEU A 75 -7.34 -4.03 3.70
N LEU A 76 -6.83 -3.91 4.93
CA LEU A 76 -7.64 -3.97 6.13
C LEU A 76 -8.61 -2.79 6.20
N ALA A 77 -8.16 -1.60 5.80
CA ALA A 77 -8.99 -0.40 5.72
C ALA A 77 -10.09 -0.55 4.66
N PHE A 78 -9.77 -1.12 3.48
CA PHE A 78 -10.76 -1.38 2.43
C PHE A 78 -11.78 -2.42 2.88
N TRP A 79 -11.33 -3.55 3.42
CA TRP A 79 -12.22 -4.59 3.94
C TRP A 79 -13.18 -4.05 5.01
N ARG A 80 -12.66 -3.24 5.95
CA ARG A 80 -13.48 -2.60 6.99
C ARG A 80 -14.51 -1.62 6.42
N LEU A 81 -14.19 -0.94 5.33
CA LEU A 81 -15.04 0.06 4.70
C LEU A 81 -16.28 -0.55 4.02
N PHE A 82 -16.18 -1.77 3.49
CA PHE A 82 -17.32 -2.49 2.89
C PHE A 82 -18.11 -3.34 3.88
N ASN A 83 -17.47 -3.84 4.95
CA ASN A 83 -18.13 -4.73 5.90
C ASN A 83 -18.76 -4.04 7.12
N ARG A 84 -18.46 -2.76 7.36
CA ARG A 84 -19.02 -2.00 8.48
C ARG A 84 -20.02 -0.95 8.00
N LYS A 85 -21.10 -0.76 8.75
CA LYS A 85 -21.98 0.41 8.57
C LYS A 85 -21.23 1.66 8.99
N LEU A 86 -21.20 2.67 8.12
CA LEU A 86 -20.54 3.95 8.36
C LEU A 86 -21.58 5.05 8.31
N PHE A 87 -21.82 5.71 9.45
CA PHE A 87 -22.78 6.81 9.58
C PHE A 87 -24.21 6.46 9.08
N GLY A 88 -24.65 5.21 9.28
CA GLY A 88 -25.96 4.72 8.81
C GLY A 88 -26.00 4.30 7.34
N TYR A 89 -24.88 4.37 6.62
CA TYR A 89 -24.76 3.93 5.23
C TYR A 89 -23.96 2.63 5.14
N ARG A 90 -24.31 1.80 4.14
CA ARG A 90 -23.54 0.62 3.77
C ARG A 90 -23.08 0.78 2.32
N LEU A 91 -21.80 0.50 2.08
CA LEU A 91 -21.23 0.50 0.74
C LEU A 91 -21.49 -0.84 0.08
N LEU A 92 -22.13 -0.81 -1.08
CA LEU A 92 -22.47 -2.00 -1.85
C LEU A 92 -21.68 -2.04 -3.14
N TYR A 93 -21.14 -3.22 -3.43
CA TYR A 93 -20.51 -3.50 -4.71
C TYR A 93 -21.58 -3.97 -5.68
N LEU A 94 -21.70 -3.30 -6.83
CA LEU A 94 -22.62 -3.73 -7.87
C LEU A 94 -21.88 -4.52 -8.92
N ASN A 95 -22.43 -5.68 -9.28
CA ASN A 95 -22.00 -6.33 -10.51
C ASN A 95 -22.53 -5.52 -11.70
N CYS A 96 -21.63 -5.01 -12.54
CA CYS A 96 -22.01 -4.24 -13.74
C CYS A 96 -22.84 -5.04 -14.74
N GLN A 97 -22.74 -6.38 -14.74
CA GLN A 97 -23.52 -7.23 -15.64
C GLN A 97 -24.91 -7.56 -15.10
N ARG A 98 -25.05 -7.79 -13.79
CA ARG A 98 -26.32 -8.27 -13.22
C ARG A 98 -27.13 -7.20 -12.47
N LYS A 99 -26.58 -5.99 -12.23
CA LYS A 99 -27.15 -4.94 -11.35
C LYS A 99 -27.46 -5.40 -9.91
N ASP A 100 -27.21 -6.66 -9.59
CA ASP A 100 -27.34 -7.22 -8.26
C ASP A 100 -26.25 -6.65 -7.33
N ALA A 101 -26.67 -6.35 -6.11
CA ALA A 101 -25.76 -5.98 -5.03
C ALA A 101 -25.08 -7.25 -4.50
N LEU A 102 -23.75 -7.30 -4.59
CA LEU A 102 -22.95 -8.35 -3.97
C LEU A 102 -22.84 -8.04 -2.48
N ILE A 103 -23.58 -8.80 -1.66
CA ILE A 103 -23.43 -8.86 -0.20
C ILE A 103 -23.31 -10.34 0.18
N PRO A 104 -22.32 -10.74 1.01
CA PRO A 104 -21.20 -9.98 1.58
C PRO A 104 -19.94 -9.98 0.69
N LEU A 105 -19.06 -8.97 0.84
CA LEU A 105 -17.74 -8.99 0.21
C LEU A 105 -16.82 -9.93 0.99
N TYR A 106 -16.39 -11.01 0.35
CA TYR A 106 -15.49 -11.96 1.00
C TYR A 106 -14.05 -11.43 0.97
N PRO A 107 -13.20 -11.83 1.94
CA PRO A 107 -11.77 -11.48 1.93
C PRO A 107 -11.07 -11.85 0.61
N TRP A 108 -11.51 -12.94 -0.03
CA TRP A 108 -10.99 -13.41 -1.32
C TRP A 108 -11.24 -12.44 -2.49
N ASP A 109 -12.38 -11.74 -2.50
CA ASP A 109 -12.67 -10.75 -3.54
C ASP A 109 -11.72 -9.54 -3.42
N VAL A 110 -11.48 -9.11 -2.18
CA VAL A 110 -10.51 -8.04 -1.86
C VAL A 110 -9.09 -8.48 -2.22
N MET A 111 -8.74 -9.75 -1.95
CA MET A 111 -7.43 -10.30 -2.31
C MET A 111 -7.19 -10.30 -3.82
N THR A 112 -8.22 -10.46 -4.65
CA THR A 112 -8.06 -10.44 -6.11
C THR A 112 -7.73 -9.04 -6.62
N LEU A 113 -8.41 -8.02 -6.11
CA LEU A 113 -8.07 -6.61 -6.34
C LEU A 113 -6.68 -6.26 -5.81
N TRP A 114 -6.35 -6.79 -4.64
CA TRP A 114 -5.06 -6.54 -4.01
C TRP A 114 -3.89 -7.21 -4.71
N ARG A 115 -4.06 -8.43 -5.25
CA ARG A 115 -3.03 -9.08 -6.09
C ARG A 115 -2.65 -8.19 -7.28
N LYS A 116 -3.65 -7.56 -7.92
CA LYS A 116 -3.41 -6.59 -9.00
C LYS A 116 -2.65 -5.36 -8.50
N PHE A 117 -3.02 -4.85 -7.33
CA PHE A 117 -2.36 -3.71 -6.70
C PHE A 117 -0.92 -3.99 -6.26
N LEU A 118 -0.65 -5.16 -5.68
CA LEU A 118 0.71 -5.59 -5.34
C LEU A 118 1.57 -5.80 -6.57
N LEU A 119 1.03 -6.43 -7.62
CA LEU A 119 1.75 -6.57 -8.88
C LEU A 119 2.14 -5.19 -9.41
N TRP A 120 1.27 -4.19 -9.27
CA TRP A 120 1.55 -2.82 -9.65
C TRP A 120 2.63 -2.16 -8.78
N GLN A 121 2.57 -2.30 -7.45
CA GLN A 121 3.61 -1.80 -6.56
C GLN A 121 4.96 -2.47 -6.78
N ALA A 122 4.98 -3.79 -6.97
CA ALA A 122 6.18 -4.56 -7.28
C ALA A 122 6.76 -4.13 -8.64
N TRP A 123 5.89 -3.87 -9.63
CA TRP A 123 6.29 -3.37 -10.93
C TRP A 123 6.93 -1.97 -10.83
N ILE A 124 6.32 -1.04 -10.09
CA ILE A 124 6.91 0.30 -9.85
C ILE A 124 8.21 0.21 -9.06
N GLY A 125 8.23 -0.59 -7.98
CA GLY A 125 9.43 -0.77 -7.16
C GLY A 125 10.58 -1.36 -7.98
N SER A 126 10.31 -2.38 -8.78
CA SER A 126 11.27 -2.97 -9.71
C SER A 126 11.72 -1.97 -10.77
N PHE A 127 10.81 -1.16 -11.32
CA PHE A 127 11.13 -0.11 -12.28
C PHE A 127 12.06 0.96 -11.68
N VAL A 128 11.76 1.44 -10.47
CA VAL A 128 12.59 2.41 -9.76
C VAL A 128 13.96 1.82 -9.44
N ALA A 129 14.03 0.58 -8.98
CA ALA A 129 15.29 -0.12 -8.74
C ALA A 129 16.12 -0.27 -10.03
N LEU A 130 15.48 -0.60 -11.15
CA LEU A 130 16.14 -0.71 -12.45
C LEU A 130 16.65 0.65 -12.95
N VAL A 131 15.87 1.73 -12.77
CA VAL A 131 16.31 3.10 -13.10
C VAL A 131 17.49 3.53 -12.23
N LEU A 132 17.47 3.23 -10.94
CA LEU A 132 18.59 3.52 -10.04
C LEU A 132 19.84 2.72 -10.42
N LEU A 133 19.69 1.43 -10.72
CA LEU A 133 20.80 0.55 -11.09
C LEU A 133 21.44 0.99 -12.43
N LEU A 134 20.61 1.34 -13.41
CA LEU A 134 21.07 1.88 -14.70
C LEU A 134 21.67 3.29 -14.55
N GLY A 135 21.12 4.13 -13.66
CA GLY A 135 21.61 5.48 -13.41
C GLY A 135 22.93 5.53 -12.63
N VAL A 136 23.21 4.52 -11.80
CA VAL A 136 24.49 4.37 -11.09
C VAL A 136 25.58 3.82 -12.01
N GLN A 137 25.23 2.98 -13.00
CA GLN A 137 26.22 2.30 -13.84
C GLN A 137 26.49 2.96 -15.20
N LEU A 138 25.56 3.78 -15.72
CA LEU A 138 25.69 4.38 -17.05
C LEU A 138 25.47 5.89 -16.98
N PRO A 139 26.35 6.73 -17.57
CA PRO A 139 25.98 8.10 -17.87
C PRO A 139 24.81 8.03 -18.86
N LEU A 140 23.58 8.18 -18.36
CA LEU A 140 22.30 8.06 -19.10
C LEU A 140 22.23 8.88 -20.40
N ALA A 141 23.12 9.86 -20.55
CA ALA A 141 23.30 10.66 -21.75
C ALA A 141 23.99 9.93 -22.93
N ALA A 142 24.81 8.90 -22.69
CA ALA A 142 25.71 8.32 -23.71
C ALA A 142 25.05 7.29 -24.65
N LEU A 143 23.92 6.68 -24.29
CA LEU A 143 23.33 5.55 -25.04
C LEU A 143 21.84 5.72 -25.39
N GLY A 144 21.33 6.95 -25.39
CA GLY A 144 19.92 7.19 -25.73
C GLY A 144 18.95 6.58 -24.71
N GLY A 145 19.28 6.67 -23.41
CA GLY A 145 18.50 6.09 -22.31
C GLY A 145 17.02 6.47 -22.30
N TRP A 146 16.65 7.59 -22.92
CA TRP A 146 15.26 7.98 -23.12
C TRP A 146 14.44 6.97 -23.95
N LYS A 147 15.06 6.29 -24.93
CA LYS A 147 14.39 5.27 -25.75
C LYS A 147 14.10 3.99 -24.95
N ILE A 148 15.05 3.57 -24.11
CA ILE A 148 14.88 2.42 -23.20
C ILE A 148 13.80 2.77 -22.17
N PHE A 149 13.86 3.98 -21.59
CA PHE A 149 12.86 4.48 -20.65
C PHE A 149 11.44 4.50 -21.26
N ALA A 150 11.28 5.04 -22.47
CA ALA A 150 10.00 5.06 -23.18
C ALA A 150 9.48 3.66 -23.54
N TRP A 151 10.38 2.74 -23.91
CA TRP A 151 10.01 1.36 -24.23
C TRP A 151 9.51 0.60 -23.00
N VAL A 152 10.20 0.73 -21.86
CA VAL A 152 9.78 0.09 -20.60
C VAL A 152 8.47 0.68 -20.07
N LEU A 153 8.28 2.00 -20.16
CA LEU A 153 7.00 2.65 -19.85
C LEU A 153 5.86 2.16 -20.76
N GLY A 154 6.11 2.04 -22.06
CA GLY A 154 5.15 1.53 -23.03
C GLY A 154 4.73 0.09 -22.74
N LEU A 155 5.70 -0.77 -22.40
CA LEU A 155 5.46 -2.18 -22.06
C LEU A 155 4.67 -2.31 -20.74
N GLY A 156 5.00 -1.47 -19.75
CA GLY A 156 4.23 -1.34 -18.50
C GLY A 156 2.78 -0.97 -18.74
N MET A 157 2.55 0.09 -19.51
CA MET A 157 1.20 0.56 -19.86
C MET A 157 0.41 -0.47 -20.65
N ALA A 158 1.06 -1.25 -21.53
CA ALA A 158 0.43 -2.33 -22.29
C ALA A 158 -0.05 -3.48 -21.38
N ILE A 159 0.73 -3.86 -20.38
CA ILE A 159 0.35 -4.89 -19.37
C ILE A 159 -0.75 -4.35 -18.45
N LEU A 160 -0.72 -3.04 -18.13
CA LEU A 160 -1.69 -2.39 -17.25
C LEU A 160 -3.07 -2.19 -17.86
N LYS A 161 -3.14 -1.97 -19.18
CA LYS A 161 -4.39 -1.70 -19.90
C LYS A 161 -5.48 -2.77 -19.68
N PRO A 162 -5.22 -4.08 -19.82
CA PRO A 162 -6.22 -5.10 -19.53
C PRO A 162 -6.60 -5.17 -18.04
N LEU A 163 -5.66 -4.88 -17.13
CA LEU A 163 -5.89 -4.90 -15.68
C LEU A 163 -6.80 -3.75 -15.21
N LEU A 164 -6.71 -2.57 -15.86
CA LEU A 164 -7.51 -1.38 -15.57
C LEU A 164 -8.91 -1.41 -16.19
N SER A 165 -9.18 -2.31 -17.14
CA SER A 165 -10.48 -2.37 -17.84
C SER A 165 -11.62 -2.98 -17.03
N SER A 166 -11.39 -3.41 -15.77
CA SER A 166 -12.48 -3.85 -14.91
C SER A 166 -13.32 -2.66 -14.44
N SER A 167 -14.35 -2.35 -15.22
CA SER A 167 -15.37 -1.35 -14.88
C SER A 167 -16.16 -1.82 -13.66
N VAL A 168 -15.83 -1.28 -12.49
CA VAL A 168 -16.54 -1.49 -11.23
C VAL A 168 -17.43 -0.28 -10.96
N LYS A 169 -18.71 -0.50 -10.65
CA LYS A 169 -19.62 0.54 -10.15
C LYS A 169 -19.89 0.32 -8.66
N VAL A 170 -19.67 1.36 -7.86
CA VAL A 170 -20.01 1.38 -6.42
C VAL A 170 -21.35 2.10 -6.25
N ARG A 171 -22.29 1.52 -5.51
CA ARG A 171 -23.57 2.17 -5.14
C ARG A 171 -23.65 2.32 -3.63
N ILE A 172 -24.17 3.46 -3.20
CA ILE A 172 -24.47 3.74 -1.80
C ILE A 172 -25.97 3.51 -1.59
N THR A 173 -26.32 2.75 -0.57
CA THR A 173 -27.70 2.61 -0.09
C THR A 173 -27.80 3.12 1.33
N LYS A 174 -28.85 3.89 1.59
CA LYS A 174 -29.25 4.29 2.94
C LYS A 174 -30.14 3.17 3.48
N GLU A 175 -29.76 2.59 4.62
CA GLU A 175 -30.66 1.74 5.40
C GLU A 175 -31.52 2.61 6.34
#